data_AF-R9MZV0-F1
#
_entry.id   AF-R9MZV0-F1
#
_cell.length_a   1.000
_cell.length_b   1.000
_cell.length_c   1.000
_cell.angle_alpha   90.00
_cell.angle_beta   90.00
_cell.angle_gamma   90.00
#
_symmetry.space_group_name_H-M   'P 1'
#
loop_
_entity.id
_entity.type
_entity.pdbx_description
1 polymer ?
#
loop_
_entity_poly.entity_id
_entity_poly.type
_entity_poly.pdbx_seq_one_letter_code
_entity_poly.pdbx_strand_id
1 'polypeptide(L)'
;MDKEHYNEMVSALNVLEQSGELKEKKLYLFGHCNATEELAGLLIERQYKPTAILDNNTAKHGKNYRNIPIEAPQTILSDDQEKAFVCIVARAYAAMASQLKGLGYKGQIRKLVDYNSYAEYSLSEDTRSRMKRREVQGEEKIRALKKKYPGCFVILCPFAALGDIYFCMSYLQYFLEKRNRRQCVIGVIGSACAQVVNLFGENNVEVFSQKDMDEMIQAALFTKDADTFIPHQDRPYVVDLSRALYGKLIPLEQIYCCGVFGFPQNTKPVEPSVFKDYPALGSISEGKAVILSPYAKSVTALPESIWRGIVEFYIKQGYKCYTNVAGDERPLEGTEGINPSIAEIKSVVERAGTFIGIRSGLCDVLRTARAKKTALYPDYNYCDTQWKAIDMYALEGWDNRVVKDDFVWRIN
;
A
#
# COMPACT_ATOMS: atom_id res chain seq x y z
N MET A 1 4.03 -1.56 8.81
CA MET A 1 2.74 -0.95 9.24
C MET A 1 2.99 0.52 9.55
N ASP A 2 2.03 1.45 9.43
CA ASP A 2 2.26 2.83 9.90
C ASP A 2 2.04 2.96 11.43
N LYS A 3 2.49 4.08 12.00
CA LYS A 3 2.49 4.30 13.45
C LYS A 3 1.09 4.35 14.06
N GLU A 4 0.10 4.85 13.33
CA GLU A 4 -1.28 4.95 13.82
C GLU A 4 -1.90 3.56 13.95
N HIS A 5 -1.80 2.76 12.88
CA HIS A 5 -2.28 1.37 12.87
C HIS A 5 -1.47 0.48 13.82
N TYR A 6 -0.17 0.75 14.01
CA TYR A 6 0.63 0.05 15.01
C TYR A 6 0.16 0.33 16.44
N ASN A 7 -0.14 1.60 16.76
CA ASN A 7 -0.69 1.96 18.06
C ASN A 7 -2.08 1.36 18.29
N GLU A 8 -2.93 1.34 17.25
CA GLU A 8 -4.23 0.66 17.29
C GLU A 8 -4.06 -0.84 17.57
N MET A 9 -3.17 -1.52 16.84
CA MET A 9 -2.84 -2.92 17.04
C MET A 9 -2.40 -3.20 18.49
N VAL A 10 -1.49 -2.38 19.01
CA VAL A 10 -0.98 -2.46 20.38
C VAL A 10 -2.12 -2.30 21.40
N SER A 11 -2.99 -1.32 21.18
CA SER A 11 -4.15 -1.07 22.05
C SER A 11 -5.13 -2.24 22.04
N ALA A 12 -5.47 -2.76 20.86
CA ALA A 12 -6.34 -3.92 20.70
C ALA A 12 -5.74 -5.18 21.36
N LEU A 13 -4.44 -5.39 21.20
CA LEU A 13 -3.75 -6.51 21.85
C LEU A 13 -3.77 -6.38 23.38
N ASN A 14 -3.56 -5.17 23.93
CA ASN A 14 -3.66 -4.93 25.38
C ASN A 14 -5.05 -5.31 25.92
N VAL A 15 -6.12 -5.00 25.18
CA VAL A 15 -7.50 -5.37 25.57
C VAL A 15 -7.68 -6.90 25.60
N LEU A 16 -7.11 -7.62 24.62
CA LEU A 16 -7.15 -9.09 24.60
C LEU A 16 -6.34 -9.73 25.75
N GLU A 17 -5.21 -9.14 26.12
CA GLU A 17 -4.42 -9.59 27.26
C GLU A 17 -5.15 -9.38 28.58
N GLN A 18 -5.75 -8.20 28.77
CA GLN A 18 -6.50 -7.84 29.98
C GLN A 18 -7.77 -8.70 30.16
N SER A 19 -8.44 -9.03 29.06
CA SER A 19 -9.60 -9.93 29.07
C SER A 19 -9.23 -11.41 29.27
N GLY A 20 -7.94 -11.76 29.21
CA GLY A 20 -7.47 -13.13 29.37
C GLY A 20 -7.79 -14.03 28.17
N GLU A 21 -8.27 -13.48 27.06
CA GLU A 21 -8.72 -14.25 25.88
C GLU A 21 -7.58 -15.07 25.22
N LEU A 22 -6.33 -14.66 25.44
CA LEU A 22 -5.12 -15.28 24.92
C LEU A 22 -4.53 -16.37 25.82
N LYS A 23 -5.01 -16.51 27.07
CA LYS A 23 -4.45 -17.49 28.01
C LYS A 23 -4.82 -18.91 27.59
N GLU A 24 -3.83 -19.80 27.62
CA GLU A 24 -3.98 -21.24 27.36
C GLU A 24 -4.52 -21.60 25.96
N LYS A 25 -4.47 -20.66 25.02
CA LYS A 25 -4.87 -20.88 23.63
C LYS A 25 -3.68 -20.94 22.68
N LYS A 26 -3.79 -21.80 21.67
CA LYS A 26 -2.94 -21.80 20.50
C LYS A 26 -3.25 -20.59 19.63
N LEU A 27 -2.29 -19.70 19.49
CA LEU A 27 -2.43 -18.45 18.76
C LEU A 27 -2.06 -18.64 17.29
N TYR A 28 -2.95 -18.29 16.38
CA TYR A 28 -2.75 -18.32 14.94
C TYR A 28 -2.84 -16.91 14.37
N LEU A 29 -2.06 -16.62 13.34
CA LEU A 29 -2.15 -15.39 12.57
C LEU A 29 -2.70 -15.70 11.18
N PHE A 30 -3.42 -14.79 10.53
CA PHE A 30 -3.90 -15.01 9.15
C PHE A 30 -3.46 -13.87 8.21
N GLY A 31 -2.69 -14.24 7.19
CA GLY A 31 -2.27 -13.45 6.03
C GLY A 31 -0.84 -12.99 6.20
N HIS A 32 0.12 -13.59 5.49
CA HIS A 32 1.53 -13.23 5.62
C HIS A 32 1.84 -11.95 4.84
N CYS A 33 1.90 -10.82 5.55
CA CYS A 33 2.25 -9.49 5.06
C CYS A 33 3.01 -8.71 6.14
N ASN A 34 3.57 -7.53 5.81
CA ASN A 34 4.27 -6.66 6.75
C ASN A 34 3.46 -6.44 8.04
N ALA A 35 2.15 -6.20 7.93
CA ALA A 35 1.32 -5.94 9.11
C ALA A 35 1.22 -7.14 10.08
N THR A 36 1.18 -8.36 9.53
CA THR A 36 1.21 -9.60 10.32
C THR A 36 2.61 -9.89 10.86
N GLU A 37 3.67 -9.54 10.13
CA GLU A 37 5.06 -9.64 10.59
C GLU A 37 5.33 -8.74 11.80
N GLU A 38 4.79 -7.51 11.80
CA GLU A 38 4.82 -6.57 12.93
C GLU A 38 4.07 -7.13 14.15
N LEU A 39 2.85 -7.68 13.95
CA LEU A 39 2.11 -8.34 15.02
C LEU A 39 2.88 -9.53 15.60
N ALA A 40 3.45 -10.37 14.73
CA ALA A 40 4.24 -11.52 15.16
C ALA A 40 5.46 -11.09 15.98
N GLY A 41 6.14 -10.01 15.57
CA GLY A 41 7.21 -9.39 16.34
C GLY A 41 6.76 -8.97 17.73
N LEU A 42 5.67 -8.20 17.82
CA LEU A 42 5.10 -7.72 19.07
C LEU A 42 4.69 -8.87 20.02
N LEU A 43 4.08 -9.92 19.47
CA LEU A 43 3.68 -11.10 20.25
C LEU A 43 4.88 -11.83 20.85
N ILE A 44 5.95 -12.01 20.07
CA ILE A 44 7.20 -12.63 20.54
C ILE A 44 7.84 -11.79 21.65
N GLU A 45 7.90 -10.46 21.48
CA GLU A 45 8.41 -9.53 22.50
C GLU A 45 7.63 -9.63 23.81
N ARG A 46 6.32 -9.89 23.72
CA ARG A 46 5.41 -10.12 24.86
C ARG A 46 5.35 -11.57 25.33
N GLN A 47 6.30 -12.41 24.91
CA GLN A 47 6.44 -13.81 25.30
C GLN A 47 5.31 -14.76 24.84
N TYR A 48 4.47 -14.33 23.90
CA TYR A 48 3.54 -15.22 23.21
C TYR A 48 4.26 -15.93 22.06
N LYS A 49 3.85 -17.17 21.80
CA LYS A 49 4.37 -17.98 20.69
C LYS A 49 3.24 -18.28 19.71
N PRO A 50 3.17 -17.56 18.57
CA PRO A 50 2.28 -17.94 17.50
C PRO A 50 2.59 -19.36 17.02
N THR A 51 1.53 -20.15 16.83
CA THR A 51 1.58 -21.54 16.38
C THR A 51 1.88 -21.63 14.89
N ALA A 52 1.18 -20.83 14.09
CA ALA A 52 1.42 -20.70 12.65
C ALA A 52 0.88 -19.37 12.11
N ILE A 53 1.38 -18.97 10.94
CA ILE A 53 0.78 -17.95 10.07
C ILE A 53 0.03 -18.67 8.94
N LEU A 54 -1.30 -18.58 8.95
CA LEU A 54 -2.14 -19.12 7.88
C LEU A 54 -2.06 -18.19 6.66
N ASP A 55 -1.91 -18.73 5.45
CA ASP A 55 -1.92 -17.94 4.21
C ASP A 55 -2.53 -18.77 3.07
N ASN A 56 -3.25 -18.13 2.15
CA ASN A 56 -3.82 -18.82 0.97
C ASN A 56 -2.78 -19.11 -0.11
N ASN A 57 -1.66 -18.39 -0.10
CA ASN A 57 -0.61 -18.54 -1.09
C ASN A 57 0.23 -19.80 -0.81
N THR A 58 0.00 -20.84 -1.62
CA THR A 58 0.70 -22.12 -1.52
C THR A 58 2.21 -22.02 -1.67
N ALA A 59 2.73 -21.01 -2.37
CA ALA A 59 4.17 -20.79 -2.52
C ALA A 59 4.84 -20.36 -1.20
N LYS A 60 4.07 -19.91 -0.20
CA LYS A 60 4.58 -19.58 1.13
C LYS A 60 4.51 -20.75 2.10
N HIS A 61 3.74 -21.80 1.80
CA HIS A 61 3.57 -22.93 2.72
C HIS A 61 4.88 -23.67 2.94
N GLY A 62 5.13 -24.06 4.18
CA GLY A 62 6.38 -24.72 4.59
C GLY A 62 7.57 -23.77 4.78
N LYS A 63 7.42 -22.47 4.50
CA LYS A 63 8.39 -21.44 4.91
C LYS A 63 8.16 -21.05 6.37
N ASN A 64 9.16 -20.45 7.00
CA ASN A 64 9.08 -19.95 8.37
C ASN A 64 9.34 -18.43 8.42
N TYR A 65 8.60 -17.72 9.26
CA TYR A 65 8.90 -16.35 9.67
C TYR A 65 9.25 -16.34 11.15
N ARG A 66 10.51 -16.02 11.51
CA ARG A 66 11.00 -16.04 12.91
C ARG A 66 10.64 -17.33 13.68
N ASN A 67 10.82 -18.49 13.03
CA ASN A 67 10.45 -19.83 13.53
C ASN A 67 8.95 -20.09 13.68
N ILE A 68 8.09 -19.23 13.15
CA ILE A 68 6.65 -19.46 13.03
C ILE A 68 6.39 -20.06 11.63
N PRO A 69 5.85 -21.28 11.53
CA PRO A 69 5.54 -21.90 10.25
C PRO A 69 4.42 -21.16 9.52
N ILE A 70 4.55 -21.08 8.19
CA ILE A 70 3.51 -20.57 7.31
C ILE A 70 2.77 -21.77 6.71
N GLU A 71 1.46 -21.82 6.92
CA GLU A 71 0.64 -23.00 6.63
C GLU A 71 -0.65 -22.66 5.90
N ALA A 72 -1.30 -23.70 5.37
CA ALA A 72 -2.62 -23.58 4.75
C ALA A 72 -3.69 -23.29 5.83
N PRO A 73 -4.75 -22.52 5.52
CA PRO A 73 -5.78 -22.21 6.52
C PRO A 73 -6.52 -23.44 7.05
N GLN A 74 -6.54 -24.55 6.31
CA GLN A 74 -7.15 -25.81 6.73
C GLN A 74 -6.40 -26.47 7.90
N THR A 75 -5.12 -26.16 8.12
CA THR A 75 -4.33 -26.81 9.18
C THR A 75 -4.88 -26.50 10.57
N ILE A 76 -5.51 -25.33 10.76
CA ILE A 76 -6.12 -24.99 12.05
C ILE A 76 -7.24 -25.96 12.47
N LEU A 77 -7.83 -26.69 11.52
CA LEU A 77 -8.93 -27.63 11.79
C LEU A 77 -8.46 -28.90 12.49
N SER A 78 -7.16 -29.23 12.45
CA SER A 78 -6.62 -30.38 13.19
C SER A 78 -6.48 -30.12 14.68
N ASP A 79 -6.58 -28.86 15.10
CA ASP A 79 -6.48 -28.45 16.49
C ASP A 79 -7.84 -28.40 17.19
N ASP A 80 -7.78 -28.45 18.53
CA ASP A 80 -8.92 -28.16 19.39
C ASP A 80 -9.37 -26.71 19.17
N GLN A 81 -10.49 -26.55 18.46
CA GLN A 81 -10.98 -25.27 18.01
C GLN A 81 -11.40 -24.34 19.17
N GLU A 82 -11.76 -24.89 20.33
CA GLU A 82 -12.07 -24.09 21.53
C GLU A 82 -10.82 -23.51 22.19
N LYS A 83 -9.67 -24.17 21.96
CA LYS A 83 -8.35 -23.74 22.43
C LYS A 83 -7.52 -23.06 21.34
N ALA A 84 -8.08 -22.85 20.15
CA ALA A 84 -7.42 -22.12 19.08
C ALA A 84 -7.97 -20.70 18.98
N PHE A 85 -7.10 -19.74 18.71
CA PHE A 85 -7.44 -18.33 18.60
C PHE A 85 -6.76 -17.72 17.38
N VAL A 86 -7.51 -17.01 16.53
CA VAL A 86 -6.95 -16.40 15.31
C VAL A 86 -6.95 -14.88 15.42
N CYS A 87 -5.76 -14.28 15.28
CA CYS A 87 -5.58 -12.85 15.09
C CYS A 87 -5.44 -12.52 13.61
N ILE A 88 -6.17 -11.51 13.15
CA ILE A 88 -6.12 -11.04 11.77
C ILE A 88 -5.80 -9.54 11.75
N VAL A 89 -4.74 -9.19 11.04
CA VAL A 89 -4.26 -7.82 10.83
C VAL A 89 -4.22 -7.56 9.33
N ALA A 90 -5.41 -7.48 8.74
CA ALA A 90 -5.54 -7.35 7.28
C ALA A 90 -6.81 -6.58 6.88
N ARG A 91 -6.72 -5.89 5.75
CA ARG A 91 -7.85 -5.22 5.06
C ARG A 91 -9.02 -6.16 4.75
N ALA A 92 -8.72 -7.42 4.48
CA ALA A 92 -9.70 -8.44 4.09
C ALA A 92 -10.21 -9.28 5.27
N TYR A 93 -10.25 -8.71 6.49
CA TYR A 93 -10.70 -9.41 7.71
C TYR A 93 -11.98 -10.22 7.51
N ALA A 94 -13.04 -9.62 6.97
CA ALA A 94 -14.34 -10.27 6.84
C ALA A 94 -14.28 -11.50 5.92
N ALA A 95 -13.55 -11.40 4.80
CA ALA A 95 -13.36 -12.51 3.87
C ALA A 95 -12.53 -13.63 4.51
N MET A 96 -11.43 -13.30 5.19
CA MET A 96 -10.58 -14.25 5.90
C MET A 96 -11.34 -14.96 7.03
N ALA A 97 -12.10 -14.21 7.83
CA ALA A 97 -12.92 -14.77 8.90
C ALA A 97 -14.06 -15.66 8.35
N SER A 98 -14.72 -15.23 7.27
CA SER A 98 -15.73 -16.03 6.58
C SER A 98 -15.12 -17.30 5.98
N GLN A 99 -13.90 -17.23 5.44
CA GLN A 99 -13.19 -18.39 4.92
C GLN A 99 -12.95 -19.43 6.01
N LEU A 100 -12.41 -19.03 7.18
CA LEU A 100 -12.20 -19.96 8.29
C LEU A 100 -13.52 -20.60 8.76
N LYS A 101 -14.58 -19.80 8.89
CA LYS A 101 -15.91 -20.30 9.24
C LYS A 101 -16.46 -21.27 8.18
N GLY A 102 -16.28 -20.97 6.91
CA GLY A 102 -16.67 -21.82 5.78
C GLY A 102 -15.89 -23.13 5.71
N LEU A 103 -14.63 -23.13 6.18
CA LEU A 103 -13.81 -24.33 6.37
C LEU A 103 -14.25 -25.17 7.60
N GLY A 104 -15.15 -24.65 8.44
CA GLY A 104 -15.67 -25.34 9.61
C GLY A 104 -14.96 -24.98 10.93
N TYR A 105 -14.14 -23.93 10.96
CA TYR A 105 -13.53 -23.42 12.18
C TYR A 105 -14.56 -22.68 13.05
N LYS A 106 -14.71 -23.11 14.31
CA LYS A 106 -15.66 -22.57 15.29
C LYS A 106 -15.00 -21.76 16.41
N GLY A 107 -13.67 -21.68 16.43
CA GLY A 107 -12.93 -20.95 17.45
C GLY A 107 -13.02 -19.43 17.30
N GLN A 108 -12.35 -18.73 18.20
CA GLN A 108 -12.42 -17.27 18.26
C GLN A 108 -11.53 -16.63 17.18
N ILE A 109 -12.09 -15.66 16.46
CA ILE A 109 -11.38 -14.87 15.47
C ILE A 109 -11.45 -13.40 15.90
N ARG A 110 -10.31 -12.74 16.02
CA ARG A 110 -10.22 -11.31 16.37
C ARG A 110 -9.53 -10.51 15.29
N LYS A 111 -10.15 -9.37 14.99
CA LYS A 111 -9.55 -8.28 14.22
C LYS A 111 -8.73 -7.43 15.18
N LEU A 112 -7.47 -7.18 14.86
CA LEU A 112 -6.59 -6.36 15.70
C LEU A 112 -6.34 -4.95 15.13
N VAL A 113 -6.61 -4.75 13.84
CA VAL A 113 -6.47 -3.44 13.19
C VAL A 113 -7.64 -3.24 12.23
N ASP A 114 -8.30 -2.09 12.31
CA ASP A 114 -9.35 -1.72 11.38
C ASP A 114 -8.84 -1.01 10.12
N TYR A 115 -8.20 -1.78 9.22
CA TYR A 115 -7.78 -1.26 7.93
C TYR A 115 -8.93 -0.95 6.95
N ASN A 116 -10.15 -1.35 7.26
CA ASN A 116 -11.30 -1.27 6.37
C ASN A 116 -12.55 -1.24 7.23
N SER A 117 -12.81 -0.08 7.82
CA SER A 117 -13.97 0.15 8.66
C SER A 117 -15.29 0.02 7.89
N TYR A 118 -15.19 -0.10 6.56
CA TYR A 118 -16.24 -0.30 5.57
C TYR A 118 -16.75 -1.72 5.36
N ALA A 119 -15.95 -2.74 5.60
CA ALA A 119 -16.25 -4.11 5.14
C ALA A 119 -17.08 -4.92 6.16
N GLU A 120 -17.81 -4.25 7.06
CA GLU A 120 -18.65 -4.90 8.06
C GLU A 120 -20.08 -5.06 7.53
N TYR A 121 -20.33 -6.19 6.86
CA TYR A 121 -21.62 -6.56 6.29
C TYR A 121 -22.54 -7.19 7.35
N SER A 122 -22.79 -6.46 8.44
CA SER A 122 -23.74 -6.87 9.48
C SER A 122 -25.04 -6.07 9.35
N LEU A 123 -26.18 -6.77 9.43
CA LEU A 123 -27.50 -6.14 9.42
C LEU A 123 -27.96 -5.69 10.82
N SER A 124 -27.11 -5.83 11.85
CA SER A 124 -27.46 -5.45 13.23
C SER A 124 -27.81 -3.96 13.35
N GLU A 125 -28.68 -3.62 14.29
CA GLU A 125 -29.09 -2.24 14.55
C GLU A 125 -27.90 -1.34 14.91
N ASP A 126 -26.95 -1.86 15.67
CA ASP A 126 -25.70 -1.17 16.01
C ASP A 126 -24.88 -0.82 14.76
N THR A 127 -24.75 -1.79 13.83
CA THR A 127 -24.04 -1.58 12.57
C THR A 127 -24.74 -0.53 11.74
N ARG A 128 -26.07 -0.63 11.57
CA ARG A 128 -26.87 0.36 10.85
C ARG A 128 -26.75 1.76 11.46
N SER A 129 -26.81 1.88 12.79
CA SER A 129 -26.71 3.14 13.51
C SER A 129 -25.33 3.77 13.37
N ARG A 130 -24.25 2.96 13.43
CA ARG A 130 -22.89 3.44 13.17
C ARG A 130 -22.70 3.87 11.72
N MET A 131 -23.21 3.11 10.75
CA MET A 131 -23.13 3.46 9.33
C MET A 131 -23.86 4.77 9.03
N LYS A 132 -25.05 4.97 9.62
CA LYS A 132 -25.81 6.22 9.48
C LYS A 132 -25.07 7.42 10.10
N ARG A 133 -24.41 7.24 11.25
CA ARG A 133 -23.56 8.30 11.83
C ARG A 133 -22.40 8.68 10.92
N ARG A 134 -21.72 7.68 10.32
CA ARG A 134 -20.62 7.94 9.38
C ARG A 134 -21.06 8.65 8.12
N GLU A 135 -22.22 8.27 7.57
CA GLU A 135 -22.84 8.95 6.44
C GLU A 135 -23.06 10.44 6.76
N VAL A 136 -23.72 10.76 7.88
CA VAL A 136 -23.95 12.16 8.29
C VAL A 136 -22.64 12.93 8.47
N GLN A 137 -21.66 12.32 9.15
CA GLN A 137 -20.35 12.93 9.38
C GLN A 137 -19.56 13.13 8.08
N GLY A 138 -19.70 12.23 7.11
CA GLY A 138 -19.09 12.35 5.79
C GLY A 138 -19.74 13.44 4.95
N GLU A 139 -21.07 13.53 4.98
CA GLU A 139 -21.82 14.59 4.29
C GLU A 139 -21.44 15.99 4.79
N GLU A 140 -21.33 16.15 6.11
CA GLU A 140 -20.92 17.41 6.73
C GLU A 140 -19.53 17.84 6.24
N LYS A 141 -18.59 16.89 6.16
CA LYS A 141 -17.23 17.15 5.66
C LYS A 141 -17.20 17.49 4.18
N ILE A 142 -17.94 16.75 3.34
CA ILE A 142 -18.06 17.08 1.91
C ILE A 142 -18.69 18.47 1.74
N ARG A 143 -19.73 18.80 2.50
CA ARG A 143 -20.38 20.12 2.47
C ARG A 143 -19.41 21.22 2.89
N ALA A 144 -18.63 21.00 3.94
CA ALA A 144 -17.60 21.93 4.38
C ALA A 144 -16.52 22.13 3.30
N LEU A 145 -16.08 21.05 2.66
CA LEU A 145 -15.10 21.10 1.57
C LEU A 145 -15.63 21.87 0.36
N LYS A 146 -16.87 21.59 -0.08
CA LYS A 146 -17.54 22.32 -1.17
C LYS A 146 -17.80 23.79 -0.84
N LYS A 147 -18.03 24.12 0.44
CA LYS A 147 -18.14 25.51 0.91
C LYS A 147 -16.79 26.22 0.87
N LYS A 148 -15.70 25.53 1.23
CA LYS A 148 -14.34 26.07 1.16
C LYS A 148 -13.87 26.27 -0.28
N TYR A 149 -14.26 25.38 -1.18
CA TYR A 149 -13.89 25.39 -2.60
C TYR A 149 -15.14 25.46 -3.50
N PRO A 150 -15.83 26.61 -3.57
CA PRO A 150 -17.07 26.72 -4.32
C PRO A 150 -16.84 26.45 -5.82
N GLY A 151 -17.72 25.64 -6.42
CA GLY A 151 -17.65 25.27 -7.83
C GLY A 151 -16.58 24.24 -8.21
N CYS A 152 -15.73 23.83 -7.26
CA CYS A 152 -14.75 22.77 -7.49
C CYS A 152 -15.41 21.39 -7.48
N PHE A 153 -15.00 20.55 -8.42
CA PHE A 153 -15.31 19.13 -8.42
C PHE A 153 -14.48 18.40 -7.35
N VAL A 154 -15.07 17.49 -6.57
CA VAL A 154 -14.37 16.84 -5.46
C VAL A 154 -13.78 15.51 -5.92
N ILE A 155 -12.48 15.31 -5.69
CA ILE A 155 -11.77 14.05 -5.94
C ILE A 155 -11.34 13.48 -4.59
N LEU A 156 -11.75 12.25 -4.26
CA LEU A 156 -11.43 11.61 -2.98
C LEU A 156 -10.54 10.37 -3.19
N CYS A 157 -9.26 10.49 -2.86
CA CYS A 157 -8.30 9.40 -3.00
C CYS A 157 -8.26 8.56 -1.70
N PRO A 158 -8.72 7.29 -1.74
CA PRO A 158 -9.05 6.51 -0.54
C PRO A 158 -7.85 6.04 0.29
N PHE A 159 -6.65 6.01 -0.27
CA PHE A 159 -5.50 5.35 0.35
C PHE A 159 -4.25 6.22 0.31
N ALA A 160 -3.39 6.05 1.32
CA ALA A 160 -2.06 6.64 1.38
C ALA A 160 -1.06 5.90 0.47
N ALA A 161 -1.29 5.92 -0.84
CA ALA A 161 -0.53 5.18 -1.85
C ALA A 161 -0.03 6.12 -2.97
N LEU A 162 1.28 6.35 -3.05
CA LEU A 162 1.85 7.34 -3.99
C LEU A 162 1.59 6.96 -5.46
N GLY A 163 1.65 5.67 -5.81
CA GLY A 163 1.42 5.19 -7.18
C GLY A 163 -0.02 5.46 -7.64
N ASP A 164 -1.00 5.18 -6.78
CA ASP A 164 -2.42 5.45 -7.03
C ASP A 164 -2.67 6.94 -7.28
N ILE A 165 -2.05 7.81 -6.48
CA ILE A 165 -2.12 9.27 -6.68
C ILE A 165 -1.45 9.66 -8.00
N TYR A 166 -0.27 9.11 -8.30
CA TYR A 166 0.45 9.40 -9.53
C TYR A 166 -0.39 9.06 -10.77
N PHE A 167 -0.99 7.86 -10.82
CA PHE A 167 -1.87 7.47 -11.93
C PHE A 167 -3.17 8.27 -11.95
N CYS A 168 -3.77 8.54 -10.79
CA CYS A 168 -4.92 9.44 -10.69
C CYS A 168 -4.63 10.79 -11.36
N MET A 169 -3.56 11.45 -10.94
CA MET A 169 -3.19 12.77 -11.45
C MET A 169 -2.81 12.76 -12.93
N SER A 170 -2.17 11.68 -13.40
CA SER A 170 -1.78 11.50 -14.81
C SER A 170 -2.96 11.52 -15.78
N TYR A 171 -4.17 11.18 -15.33
CA TYR A 171 -5.38 11.13 -16.16
C TYR A 171 -6.46 12.14 -15.74
N LEU A 172 -6.29 12.81 -14.60
CA LEU A 172 -7.30 13.69 -14.01
C LEU A 172 -7.67 14.85 -14.93
N GLN A 173 -6.71 15.47 -15.62
CA GLN A 173 -6.98 16.60 -16.51
C GLN A 173 -7.98 16.22 -17.62
N TYR A 174 -7.72 15.13 -18.34
CA TYR A 174 -8.62 14.63 -19.38
C TYR A 174 -10.02 14.34 -18.83
N PHE A 175 -10.09 13.88 -17.58
CA PHE A 175 -11.36 13.52 -16.94
C PHE A 175 -12.20 14.76 -16.62
N LEU A 176 -11.56 15.82 -16.13
CA LEU A 176 -12.20 17.09 -15.86
C LEU A 176 -12.67 17.76 -17.17
N GLU A 177 -11.82 17.74 -18.21
CA GLU A 177 -12.15 18.26 -19.55
C GLU A 177 -13.39 17.56 -20.13
N LYS A 178 -13.43 16.22 -20.11
CA LYS A 178 -14.58 15.43 -20.59
C LYS A 178 -15.88 15.75 -19.84
N ARG A 179 -15.79 16.25 -18.60
CA ARG A 179 -16.94 16.63 -17.76
C ARG A 179 -17.23 18.13 -17.75
N ASN A 180 -16.56 18.92 -18.59
CA ASN A 180 -16.66 20.38 -18.61
C ASN A 180 -16.41 21.01 -17.23
N ARG A 181 -15.51 20.42 -16.43
CA ARG A 181 -15.09 20.95 -15.13
C ARG A 181 -13.72 21.61 -15.29
N ARG A 182 -13.61 22.83 -14.74
CA ARG A 182 -12.37 23.63 -14.84
C ARG A 182 -11.51 23.56 -13.57
N GLN A 183 -12.12 23.20 -12.44
CA GLN A 183 -11.46 23.23 -11.14
C GLN A 183 -11.90 22.02 -10.33
N CYS A 184 -10.97 21.50 -9.54
CA CYS A 184 -11.23 20.44 -8.58
C CYS A 184 -10.50 20.71 -7.27
N VAL A 185 -10.93 19.99 -6.24
CA VAL A 185 -10.21 19.83 -4.98
C VAL A 185 -9.95 18.35 -4.76
N ILE A 186 -8.70 18.00 -4.47
CA ILE A 186 -8.27 16.63 -4.25
C ILE A 186 -8.09 16.39 -2.75
N GLY A 187 -8.92 15.53 -2.18
CA GLY A 187 -8.72 14.96 -0.86
C GLY A 187 -7.78 13.76 -0.93
N VAL A 188 -6.71 13.76 -0.14
CA VAL A 188 -5.75 12.66 -0.05
C VAL A 188 -5.47 12.29 1.40
N ILE A 189 -4.82 11.14 1.61
CA ILE A 189 -4.34 10.70 2.93
C ILE A 189 -2.81 10.81 2.96
N GLY A 190 -2.30 11.55 3.93
CA GLY A 190 -0.87 11.74 4.16
C GLY A 190 -0.22 12.84 3.31
N SER A 191 0.76 13.52 3.90
CA SER A 191 1.47 14.65 3.27
C SER A 191 2.25 14.24 2.01
N ALA A 192 2.80 13.03 1.97
CA ALA A 192 3.52 12.53 0.80
C ALA A 192 2.62 12.41 -0.44
N CYS A 193 1.37 11.96 -0.27
CA CYS A 193 0.38 11.94 -1.35
C CYS A 193 0.06 13.36 -1.85
N ALA A 194 -0.08 14.33 -0.94
CA ALA A 194 -0.30 15.72 -1.32
C ALA A 194 0.90 16.30 -2.10
N GLN A 195 2.13 15.91 -1.76
CA GLN A 195 3.30 16.29 -2.54
C GLN A 195 3.26 15.72 -3.96
N VAL A 196 2.79 14.48 -4.16
CA VAL A 196 2.59 13.90 -5.50
C VAL A 196 1.56 14.70 -6.30
N VAL A 197 0.44 15.08 -5.69
CA VAL A 197 -0.57 15.96 -6.35
C VAL A 197 0.08 17.25 -6.86
N ASN A 198 0.92 17.88 -6.04
CA ASN A 198 1.58 19.13 -6.38
C ASN A 198 2.67 19.00 -7.46
N LEU A 199 3.12 17.78 -7.79
CA LEU A 199 4.02 17.57 -8.94
C LEU A 199 3.33 17.88 -10.29
N PHE A 200 2.00 17.83 -10.33
CA PHE A 200 1.17 18.05 -11.51
C PHE A 200 0.64 19.49 -11.61
N GLY A 201 1.28 20.44 -10.91
CA GLY A 201 0.90 21.86 -10.93
C GLY A 201 0.21 22.33 -9.65
N GLU A 202 -0.26 23.57 -9.68
CA GLU A 202 -0.99 24.20 -8.59
C GLU A 202 -2.42 23.63 -8.51
N ASN A 203 -2.60 22.65 -7.62
CA ASN A 203 -3.87 21.99 -7.39
C ASN A 203 -4.39 22.30 -5.99
N ASN A 204 -5.70 22.44 -5.83
CA ASN A 204 -6.30 22.49 -4.49
C ASN A 204 -6.22 21.08 -3.88
N VAL A 205 -5.47 20.92 -2.80
CA VAL A 205 -5.29 19.64 -2.12
C VAL A 205 -5.55 19.77 -0.63
N GLU A 206 -6.27 18.79 -0.07
CA GLU A 206 -6.57 18.69 1.34
C GLU A 206 -6.13 17.32 1.88
N VAL A 207 -5.53 17.32 3.06
CA VAL A 207 -5.05 16.10 3.71
C VAL A 207 -6.05 15.71 4.79
N PHE A 208 -6.57 14.50 4.69
CA PHE A 208 -7.52 13.92 5.64
C PHE A 208 -6.90 12.75 6.40
N SER A 209 -7.47 12.44 7.57
CA SER A 209 -7.25 11.15 8.23
C SER A 209 -7.90 10.02 7.41
N GLN A 210 -7.45 8.78 7.62
CA GLN A 210 -8.10 7.61 6.98
C GLN A 210 -9.59 7.53 7.37
N LYS A 211 -9.90 7.81 8.64
CA LYS A 211 -11.28 7.83 9.13
C LYS A 211 -12.15 8.86 8.42
N ASP A 212 -11.66 10.09 8.28
CA ASP A 212 -12.44 11.15 7.64
C ASP A 212 -12.64 10.88 6.15
N MET A 213 -11.59 10.40 5.47
CA MET A 213 -11.67 9.99 4.06
C MET A 213 -12.69 8.87 3.88
N ASP A 214 -12.64 7.86 4.76
CA ASP A 214 -13.59 6.76 4.76
C ASP A 214 -15.04 7.28 4.90
N GLU A 215 -15.32 8.11 5.91
CA GLU A 215 -16.65 8.69 6.11
C GLU A 215 -17.14 9.49 4.89
N MET A 216 -16.28 10.33 4.30
CA MET A 216 -16.60 11.13 3.12
C MET A 216 -16.93 10.24 1.91
N ILE A 217 -16.12 9.23 1.62
CA ILE A 217 -16.39 8.27 0.55
C ILE A 217 -17.77 7.61 0.77
N GLN A 218 -18.18 7.40 2.03
CA GLN A 218 -19.37 6.61 2.35
C GLN A 218 -20.59 7.44 2.02
N ALA A 219 -20.56 8.69 2.49
CA ALA A 219 -21.52 9.70 2.18
C ALA A 219 -21.64 9.90 0.66
N ALA A 220 -20.52 10.07 -0.06
CA ALA A 220 -20.54 10.29 -1.51
C ALA A 220 -21.20 9.13 -2.27
N LEU A 221 -20.88 7.88 -1.88
CA LEU A 221 -21.47 6.68 -2.48
C LEU A 221 -22.96 6.53 -2.15
N PHE A 222 -23.34 6.74 -0.89
CA PHE A 222 -24.71 6.56 -0.42
C PHE A 222 -25.66 7.61 -0.99
N THR A 223 -25.24 8.88 -0.95
CA THR A 223 -26.01 10.02 -1.47
C THR A 223 -25.94 10.14 -2.99
N LYS A 224 -25.05 9.37 -3.65
CA LYS A 224 -24.77 9.44 -5.09
C LYS A 224 -24.40 10.86 -5.52
N ASP A 225 -23.49 11.49 -4.77
CA ASP A 225 -23.06 12.85 -5.02
C ASP A 225 -22.41 12.99 -6.41
N ALA A 226 -23.10 13.67 -7.32
CA ALA A 226 -22.68 13.82 -8.71
C ALA A 226 -21.43 14.71 -8.89
N ASP A 227 -21.11 15.53 -7.90
CA ASP A 227 -19.94 16.44 -7.91
C ASP A 227 -18.72 15.84 -7.19
N THR A 228 -18.79 14.57 -6.80
CA THR A 228 -17.70 13.85 -6.13
C THR A 228 -17.29 12.62 -6.95
N PHE A 229 -15.99 12.37 -7.06
CA PHE A 229 -15.44 11.20 -7.72
C PHE A 229 -14.36 10.54 -6.88
N ILE A 230 -14.32 9.21 -6.93
CA ILE A 230 -13.41 8.36 -6.15
C ILE A 230 -12.54 7.60 -7.16
N PRO A 231 -11.31 8.05 -7.46
CA PRO A 231 -10.47 7.48 -8.52
C PRO A 231 -9.72 6.24 -8.01
N HIS A 232 -10.42 5.12 -7.81
CA HIS A 232 -9.79 3.87 -7.38
C HIS A 232 -10.54 2.65 -7.89
N GLN A 233 -9.84 1.61 -8.35
CA GLN A 233 -10.45 0.41 -8.94
C GLN A 233 -11.43 -0.34 -8.01
N ASP A 234 -11.19 -0.27 -6.71
CA ASP A 234 -12.06 -0.92 -5.72
C ASP A 234 -13.30 -0.08 -5.33
N ARG A 235 -13.48 1.13 -5.88
CA ARG A 235 -14.56 2.07 -5.51
C ARG A 235 -15.04 2.90 -6.72
N PRO A 236 -16.35 3.01 -7.00
CA PRO A 236 -17.50 2.41 -6.32
C PRO A 236 -17.59 0.90 -6.59
N TYR A 237 -18.05 0.13 -5.59
CA TYR A 237 -18.17 -1.35 -5.55
C TYR A 237 -18.93 -2.04 -6.70
N VAL A 238 -19.34 -1.30 -7.72
CA VAL A 238 -20.21 -1.74 -8.82
C VAL A 238 -19.44 -2.16 -10.07
N VAL A 239 -18.17 -1.76 -10.20
CA VAL A 239 -17.36 -2.20 -11.33
C VAL A 239 -16.71 -3.52 -10.95
N ASP A 240 -17.17 -4.60 -11.59
CA ASP A 240 -16.67 -5.97 -11.41
C ASP A 240 -15.26 -6.15 -12.03
N LEU A 241 -14.44 -5.10 -12.00
CA LEU A 241 -13.10 -5.08 -12.56
C LEU A 241 -12.23 -6.13 -11.84
N SER A 242 -12.42 -6.30 -10.54
CA SER A 242 -11.77 -7.35 -9.77
C SER A 242 -12.04 -8.74 -10.35
N ARG A 243 -13.27 -9.04 -10.81
CA ARG A 243 -13.58 -10.30 -11.51
C ARG A 243 -12.87 -10.43 -12.86
N ALA A 244 -12.72 -9.34 -13.60
CA ALA A 244 -11.94 -9.35 -14.84
C ALA A 244 -10.48 -9.74 -14.59
N LEU A 245 -9.91 -9.36 -13.45
CA LEU A 245 -8.52 -9.69 -13.09
C LEU A 245 -8.30 -11.18 -12.82
N TYR A 246 -9.33 -11.99 -12.55
CA TYR A 246 -9.14 -13.45 -12.47
C TYR A 246 -8.95 -14.10 -13.85
N GLY A 247 -9.55 -13.51 -14.89
CA GLY A 247 -9.50 -14.03 -16.26
C GLY A 247 -8.47 -13.33 -17.16
N LYS A 248 -8.02 -12.11 -16.80
CA LYS A 248 -7.16 -11.29 -17.65
C LYS A 248 -6.12 -10.52 -16.85
N LEU A 249 -4.88 -10.54 -17.33
CA LEU A 249 -3.82 -9.66 -16.85
C LEU A 249 -4.08 -8.23 -17.35
N ILE A 250 -4.30 -7.30 -16.43
CA ILE A 250 -4.49 -5.88 -16.74
C ILE A 250 -3.52 -5.09 -15.86
N PRO A 251 -2.46 -4.48 -16.43
CA PRO A 251 -1.52 -3.68 -15.65
C PRO A 251 -2.19 -2.55 -14.88
N LEU A 252 -1.62 -2.13 -13.75
CA LEU A 252 -2.20 -1.09 -12.88
C LEU A 252 -2.49 0.21 -13.63
N GLU A 253 -1.58 0.65 -14.50
CA GLU A 253 -1.80 1.86 -15.29
C GLU A 253 -3.04 1.75 -16.20
N GLN A 254 -3.28 0.57 -16.76
CA GLN A 254 -4.44 0.29 -17.61
C GLN A 254 -5.74 0.17 -16.80
N ILE A 255 -5.66 -0.34 -15.57
CA ILE A 255 -6.76 -0.29 -14.61
C ILE A 255 -7.18 1.17 -14.37
N TYR A 256 -6.23 2.08 -14.17
CA TYR A 256 -6.54 3.51 -14.01
C TYR A 256 -7.08 4.15 -15.30
N CYS A 257 -6.34 4.01 -16.39
CA CYS A 257 -6.69 4.62 -17.68
C CYS A 257 -8.07 4.17 -18.19
N CYS A 258 -8.26 2.85 -18.36
CA CYS A 258 -9.46 2.29 -18.94
C CYS A 258 -10.55 2.05 -17.89
N GLY A 259 -10.20 1.47 -16.74
CA GLY A 259 -11.16 1.02 -15.73
C GLY A 259 -11.71 2.18 -14.90
N VAL A 260 -10.84 2.97 -14.28
CA VAL A 260 -11.23 4.06 -13.37
C VAL A 260 -11.75 5.27 -14.15
N PHE A 261 -10.99 5.72 -15.15
CA PHE A 261 -11.32 6.95 -15.88
C PHE A 261 -12.11 6.74 -17.19
N GLY A 262 -12.18 5.52 -17.71
CA GLY A 262 -12.94 5.22 -18.93
C GLY A 262 -12.33 5.82 -20.19
N PHE A 263 -11.00 5.85 -20.28
CA PHE A 263 -10.28 6.28 -21.48
C PHE A 263 -9.87 5.12 -22.38
N PRO A 264 -9.60 5.38 -23.68
CA PRO A 264 -8.95 4.41 -24.56
C PRO A 264 -7.59 3.95 -24.03
N GLN A 265 -7.24 2.68 -24.29
CA GLN A 265 -5.99 2.05 -23.84
C GLN A 265 -4.72 2.81 -24.23
N ASN A 266 -4.75 3.55 -25.34
CA ASN A 266 -3.63 4.30 -25.88
C ASN A 266 -3.60 5.78 -25.43
N THR A 267 -4.49 6.20 -24.52
CA THR A 267 -4.43 7.53 -23.93
C THR A 267 -3.12 7.67 -23.17
N LYS A 268 -2.29 8.62 -23.60
CA LYS A 268 -1.01 8.89 -22.97
C LYS A 268 -1.22 9.58 -21.62
N PRO A 269 -0.54 9.15 -20.55
CA PRO A 269 -0.60 9.84 -19.27
C PRO A 269 0.03 11.24 -19.38
N VAL A 270 -0.54 12.21 -18.66
CA VAL A 270 0.14 13.48 -18.40
C VAL A 270 1.31 13.22 -17.46
N GLU A 271 2.45 13.83 -17.74
CA GLU A 271 3.63 13.74 -16.88
C GLU A 271 3.68 14.89 -15.87
N PRO A 272 4.17 14.66 -14.64
CA PRO A 272 4.42 15.74 -13.70
C PRO A 272 5.53 16.67 -14.20
N SER A 273 5.40 17.96 -13.90
CA SER A 273 6.32 19.01 -14.36
C SER A 273 6.95 19.81 -13.22
N VAL A 274 6.39 19.76 -12.01
CA VAL A 274 6.83 20.58 -10.86
C VAL A 274 7.82 19.79 -10.01
N PHE A 275 9.04 19.63 -10.53
CA PHE A 275 10.18 19.10 -9.77
C PHE A 275 11.09 20.23 -9.28
N LYS A 276 11.88 19.96 -8.25
CA LYS A 276 12.83 20.88 -7.63
C LYS A 276 14.20 20.24 -7.55
N ASP A 277 15.23 21.07 -7.48
CA ASP A 277 16.57 20.59 -7.15
C ASP A 277 16.68 20.34 -5.64
N TYR A 278 17.19 19.16 -5.30
CA TYR A 278 17.58 18.86 -3.94
C TYR A 278 18.63 19.87 -3.43
N PRO A 279 18.43 20.53 -2.26
CA PRO A 279 19.34 21.57 -1.79
C PRO A 279 20.80 21.13 -1.65
N ALA A 280 21.03 19.87 -1.28
CA ALA A 280 22.36 19.30 -1.12
C ALA A 280 22.80 18.49 -2.36
N LEU A 281 22.29 18.78 -3.56
CA LEU A 281 22.60 18.01 -4.78
C LEU A 281 24.11 17.90 -5.05
N GLY A 282 24.89 18.91 -4.69
CA GLY A 282 26.35 18.90 -4.82
C GLY A 282 27.07 17.86 -3.96
N SER A 283 26.43 17.31 -2.93
CA SER A 283 26.99 16.20 -2.14
C SER A 283 26.79 14.83 -2.80
N ILE A 284 25.95 14.75 -3.85
CA ILE A 284 25.66 13.53 -4.59
C ILE A 284 26.67 13.38 -5.73
N SER A 285 27.41 12.27 -5.72
CA SER A 285 28.42 11.99 -6.76
C SER A 285 27.77 11.79 -8.13
N GLU A 286 28.14 12.64 -9.09
CA GLU A 286 27.57 12.64 -10.45
C GLU A 286 27.89 11.37 -11.22
N GLY A 287 26.87 10.66 -11.69
CA GLY A 287 27.00 9.44 -12.50
C GLY A 287 27.69 8.26 -11.82
N LYS A 288 28.16 8.43 -10.58
CA LYS A 288 28.95 7.48 -9.79
C LYS A 288 28.35 7.26 -8.41
N ALA A 289 27.04 7.42 -8.30
CA ALA A 289 26.28 7.09 -7.11
C ALA A 289 25.10 6.16 -7.42
N VAL A 290 24.65 5.46 -6.39
CA VAL A 290 23.43 4.65 -6.43
C VAL A 290 22.50 5.10 -5.32
N ILE A 291 21.25 5.37 -5.69
CA ILE A 291 20.17 5.66 -4.75
C ILE A 291 19.36 4.39 -4.53
N LEU A 292 19.34 3.93 -3.29
CA LEU A 292 18.64 2.72 -2.85
C LEU A 292 17.34 3.10 -2.15
N SER A 293 16.23 2.46 -2.50
CA SER A 293 14.94 2.62 -1.82
C SER A 293 14.42 1.25 -1.39
N PRO A 294 14.83 0.75 -0.21
CA PRO A 294 14.53 -0.61 0.22
C PRO A 294 13.15 -0.77 0.89
N TYR A 295 12.53 0.35 1.26
CA TYR A 295 11.31 0.38 2.04
C TYR A 295 10.07 0.55 1.17
N ALA A 296 9.01 -0.18 1.51
CA ALA A 296 7.69 0.00 0.94
C ALA A 296 6.59 -0.40 1.93
N LYS A 297 5.42 0.25 1.79
CA LYS A 297 4.29 0.06 2.71
C LYS A 297 3.44 -1.18 2.40
N SER A 298 3.18 -1.44 1.13
CA SER A 298 2.17 -2.40 0.67
C SER A 298 2.73 -3.71 0.13
N VAL A 299 4.05 -3.88 0.13
CA VAL A 299 4.72 -5.10 -0.36
C VAL A 299 5.62 -5.67 0.74
N THR A 300 5.81 -6.99 0.73
CA THR A 300 6.70 -7.68 1.68
C THR A 300 8.12 -7.14 1.53
N ALA A 301 8.78 -6.88 2.66
CA ALA A 301 10.16 -6.43 2.66
C ALA A 301 11.07 -7.51 2.03
N LEU A 302 12.08 -7.06 1.29
CA LEU A 302 13.10 -7.97 0.77
C LEU A 302 14.13 -8.28 1.87
N PRO A 303 14.72 -9.49 1.88
CA PRO A 303 15.73 -9.85 2.86
C PRO A 303 16.92 -8.89 2.85
N GLU A 304 17.45 -8.54 4.04
CA GLU A 304 18.60 -7.65 4.18
C GLU A 304 19.84 -8.14 3.42
N SER A 305 20.02 -9.46 3.29
CA SER A 305 21.12 -10.07 2.54
C SER A 305 21.13 -9.65 1.06
N ILE A 306 19.94 -9.47 0.46
CA ILE A 306 19.81 -9.01 -0.93
C ILE A 306 20.33 -7.59 -1.05
N TRP A 307 19.88 -6.70 -0.16
CA TRP A 307 20.33 -5.30 -0.13
C TRP A 307 21.82 -5.19 0.14
N ARG A 308 22.36 -5.98 1.08
CA ARG A 308 23.79 -6.05 1.37
C ARG A 308 24.59 -6.43 0.14
N GLY A 309 24.17 -7.46 -0.59
CA GLY A 309 24.83 -7.87 -1.83
C GLY A 309 24.85 -6.79 -2.91
N ILE A 310 23.75 -6.01 -3.03
CA ILE A 310 23.67 -4.86 -3.94
C ILE A 310 24.65 -3.76 -3.51
N VAL A 311 24.65 -3.39 -2.23
CA VAL A 311 25.54 -2.35 -1.69
C VAL A 311 27.01 -2.73 -1.88
N GLU A 312 27.39 -3.94 -1.48
CA GLU A 312 28.76 -4.44 -1.63
C GLU A 312 29.22 -4.45 -3.08
N PHE A 313 28.33 -4.83 -4.00
CA PHE A 313 28.62 -4.80 -5.43
C PHE A 313 28.96 -3.38 -5.89
N TYR A 314 28.12 -2.38 -5.60
CA TYR A 314 28.35 -1.02 -6.05
C TYR A 314 29.55 -0.35 -5.38
N ILE A 315 29.80 -0.61 -4.10
CA ILE A 315 31.01 -0.14 -3.41
C ILE A 315 32.26 -0.71 -4.09
N LYS A 316 32.29 -2.00 -4.44
CA LYS A 316 33.42 -2.63 -5.15
C LYS A 316 33.65 -2.02 -6.54
N GLN A 317 32.60 -1.52 -7.19
CA GLN A 317 32.69 -0.78 -8.45
C GLN A 317 33.06 0.71 -8.25
N GLY A 318 33.30 1.14 -7.01
CA GLY A 318 33.69 2.51 -6.67
C GLY A 318 32.54 3.52 -6.64
N TYR A 319 31.29 3.05 -6.57
CA TYR A 319 30.12 3.92 -6.43
C TYR A 319 29.95 4.39 -4.99
N LYS A 320 29.41 5.60 -4.83
CA LYS A 320 28.88 6.07 -3.56
C LYS A 320 27.42 5.60 -3.39
N CYS A 321 27.12 4.90 -2.30
CA CYS A 321 25.79 4.35 -2.05
C CYS A 321 25.02 5.23 -1.06
N TYR A 322 23.78 5.57 -1.43
CA TYR A 322 22.85 6.30 -0.57
C TYR A 322 21.57 5.50 -0.38
N THR A 323 20.98 5.56 0.82
CA THR A 323 19.64 5.01 1.08
C THR A 323 18.65 6.15 1.26
N ASN A 324 17.60 6.15 0.45
CA ASN A 324 16.43 7.00 0.63
C ASN A 324 15.62 6.51 1.83
N VAL A 325 15.57 7.33 2.88
CA VAL A 325 14.89 7.04 4.15
C VAL A 325 13.85 8.10 4.47
N ALA A 326 12.73 7.70 5.07
CA ALA A 326 11.69 8.58 5.58
C ALA A 326 11.26 8.19 7.00
N GLY A 327 11.00 9.20 7.84
CA GLY A 327 10.54 8.97 9.22
C GLY A 327 11.58 8.21 10.05
N ASP A 328 11.19 7.06 10.60
CA ASP A 328 12.02 6.22 11.47
C ASP A 328 12.85 5.16 10.70
N GLU A 329 12.81 5.18 9.36
CA GLU A 329 13.60 4.31 8.50
C GLU A 329 15.10 4.55 8.67
N ARG A 330 15.90 3.48 8.54
CA ARG A 330 17.36 3.53 8.74
C ARG A 330 18.10 3.31 7.44
N PRO A 331 19.27 3.92 7.24
CA PRO A 331 20.09 3.62 6.08
C PRO A 331 20.55 2.15 6.08
N LEU A 332 20.69 1.56 4.90
CA LEU A 332 21.34 0.26 4.76
C LEU A 332 22.80 0.34 5.20
N GLU A 333 23.33 -0.76 5.73
CA GLU A 333 24.75 -0.87 6.08
C GLU A 333 25.64 -0.53 4.88
N GLY A 334 26.66 0.31 5.09
CA GLY A 334 27.57 0.77 4.02
C GLY A 334 27.03 1.92 3.16
N THR A 335 25.90 2.55 3.53
CA THR A 335 25.30 3.65 2.79
C THR A 335 25.09 4.90 3.64
N GLU A 336 24.98 6.06 2.97
CA GLU A 336 24.57 7.32 3.62
C GLU A 336 23.06 7.55 3.48
N GLY A 337 22.39 7.94 4.56
CA GLY A 337 20.97 8.27 4.54
C GLY A 337 20.71 9.61 3.85
N ILE A 338 19.75 9.63 2.93
CA ILE A 338 19.20 10.85 2.34
C ILE A 338 17.68 10.87 2.48
N ASN A 339 17.11 12.07 2.58
CA ASN A 339 15.66 12.27 2.71
C ASN A 339 15.22 13.48 1.87
N PRO A 340 15.33 13.39 0.52
CA PRO A 340 14.76 14.40 -0.34
C PRO A 340 13.23 14.37 -0.28
N SER A 341 12.58 15.51 -0.46
CA SER A 341 11.13 15.54 -0.66
C SER A 341 10.74 14.87 -1.99
N ILE A 342 9.45 14.57 -2.15
CA ILE A 342 8.92 13.97 -3.38
C ILE A 342 9.22 14.82 -4.62
N ALA A 343 9.29 16.14 -4.49
CA ALA A 343 9.65 17.04 -5.59
C ALA A 343 11.14 17.05 -5.92
N GLU A 344 12.01 16.63 -4.99
CA GLU A 344 13.47 16.72 -5.10
C GLU A 344 14.12 15.40 -5.51
N ILE A 345 13.51 14.25 -5.16
CA ILE A 345 14.11 12.93 -5.37
C ILE A 345 14.50 12.66 -6.83
N LYS A 346 13.76 13.23 -7.79
CA LYS A 346 14.10 13.11 -9.22
C LYS A 346 15.50 13.67 -9.52
N SER A 347 15.83 14.86 -9.01
CA SER A 347 17.14 15.48 -9.29
C SER A 347 18.28 14.67 -8.66
N VAL A 348 18.06 14.11 -7.48
CA VAL A 348 19.03 13.23 -6.80
C VAL A 348 19.30 11.97 -7.61
N VAL A 349 18.23 11.32 -8.11
CA VAL A 349 18.34 10.11 -8.94
C VAL A 349 19.03 10.40 -10.27
N GLU A 350 18.67 11.49 -10.95
CA GLU A 350 19.32 11.90 -12.20
C GLU A 350 20.80 12.21 -11.98
N ARG A 351 21.15 12.91 -10.89
CA ARG A 351 22.54 13.21 -10.55
C ARG A 351 23.33 11.95 -10.25
N ALA A 352 22.77 11.03 -9.46
CA ALA A 352 23.45 9.78 -9.12
C ALA A 352 23.68 8.89 -10.36
N GLY A 353 22.73 8.89 -11.29
CA GLY A 353 22.76 8.11 -12.52
C GLY A 353 22.27 6.67 -12.37
N THR A 354 22.09 6.18 -11.15
CA THR A 354 21.56 4.84 -10.86
C THR A 354 20.56 4.87 -9.69
N PHE A 355 19.40 4.24 -9.87
CA PHE A 355 18.40 4.00 -8.84
C PHE A 355 18.02 2.52 -8.76
N ILE A 356 17.92 1.99 -7.55
CA ILE A 356 17.45 0.63 -7.28
C ILE A 356 16.47 0.68 -6.13
N GLY A 357 15.24 0.27 -6.36
CA GLY A 357 14.20 0.26 -5.33
C GLY A 357 13.40 -1.02 -5.34
N ILE A 358 12.84 -1.37 -4.18
CA ILE A 358 11.69 -2.28 -4.16
C ILE A 358 10.53 -1.62 -4.90
N ARG A 359 9.75 -2.38 -5.66
CA ARG A 359 8.61 -1.82 -6.41
C ARG A 359 7.64 -1.15 -5.45
N SER A 360 7.56 0.17 -5.52
CA SER A 360 6.72 1.02 -4.67
C SER A 360 6.20 2.22 -5.45
N GLY A 361 5.30 3.00 -4.85
CA GLY A 361 4.78 4.24 -5.43
C GLY A 361 5.85 5.29 -5.74
N LEU A 362 7.01 5.24 -5.08
CA LEU A 362 8.14 6.10 -5.41
C LEU A 362 8.71 5.78 -6.80
N CYS A 363 8.66 4.50 -7.22
CA CYS A 363 9.09 4.13 -8.57
C CYS A 363 8.20 4.77 -9.65
N ASP A 364 6.89 4.95 -9.38
CA ASP A 364 5.98 5.65 -10.30
C ASP A 364 6.34 7.13 -10.42
N VAL A 365 6.64 7.79 -9.29
CA VAL A 365 7.13 9.18 -9.26
C VAL A 365 8.41 9.35 -10.09
N LEU A 366 9.30 8.35 -10.06
CA LEU A 366 10.59 8.36 -10.75
C LEU A 366 10.53 7.86 -12.20
N ARG A 367 9.35 7.60 -12.76
CA ARG A 367 9.19 7.03 -14.11
C ARG A 367 9.98 7.78 -15.18
N THR A 368 9.96 9.11 -15.11
CA THR A 368 10.60 10.01 -16.09
C THR A 368 12.03 10.44 -15.70
N ALA A 369 12.57 9.94 -14.59
CA ALA A 369 13.92 10.27 -14.18
C ALA A 369 14.95 9.67 -15.16
N ARG A 370 15.89 10.49 -15.63
CA ARG A 370 16.98 10.07 -16.53
C ARG A 370 18.11 9.42 -15.74
N ALA A 371 17.96 8.13 -15.48
CA ALA A 371 18.94 7.28 -14.81
C ALA A 371 18.76 5.82 -15.25
N LYS A 372 19.76 4.98 -14.95
CA LYS A 372 19.57 3.52 -14.91
C LYS A 372 18.68 3.19 -13.72
N LYS A 373 17.54 2.54 -13.96
CA LYS A 373 16.53 2.30 -12.94
C LYS A 373 16.19 0.82 -12.88
N THR A 374 16.29 0.25 -11.69
CA THR A 374 15.93 -1.15 -11.42
C THR A 374 14.84 -1.20 -10.36
N ALA A 375 13.77 -1.95 -10.64
CA ALA A 375 12.70 -2.24 -9.69
C ALA A 375 12.77 -3.72 -9.27
N LEU A 376 12.86 -3.95 -7.96
CA LEU A 376 12.87 -5.28 -7.35
C LEU A 376 11.46 -5.67 -6.90
N TYR A 377 11.02 -6.85 -7.29
CA TYR A 377 9.70 -7.39 -6.99
C TYR A 377 9.86 -8.62 -6.09
N PRO A 378 9.27 -8.63 -4.88
CA PRO A 378 9.11 -9.87 -4.14
C PRO A 378 8.27 -10.86 -4.98
N ASP A 379 8.57 -12.16 -4.93
CA ASP A 379 7.81 -13.17 -5.66
C ASP A 379 6.47 -13.49 -4.96
N TYR A 380 5.42 -12.76 -5.34
CA TYR A 380 4.06 -13.01 -4.89
C TYR A 380 3.04 -12.75 -6.01
N ASN A 381 1.85 -13.32 -5.85
CA ASN A 381 0.73 -13.09 -6.75
C ASN A 381 -0.03 -11.81 -6.35
N TYR A 382 -0.54 -11.08 -7.33
CA TYR A 382 -1.38 -9.92 -7.06
C TYR A 382 -2.72 -10.35 -6.45
N CYS A 383 -2.97 -9.93 -5.21
CA CYS A 383 -4.11 -10.37 -4.42
C CYS A 383 -4.23 -11.91 -4.40
N ASP A 384 -5.41 -12.44 -4.68
CA ASP A 384 -5.72 -13.86 -4.83
C ASP A 384 -5.84 -14.29 -6.30
N THR A 385 -5.30 -13.49 -7.23
CA THR A 385 -5.25 -13.82 -8.66
C THR A 385 -4.08 -14.75 -8.99
N GLN A 386 -4.05 -15.26 -10.23
CA GLN A 386 -2.93 -16.06 -10.75
C GLN A 386 -1.74 -15.22 -11.21
N TRP A 387 -1.90 -13.90 -11.37
CA TRP A 387 -0.91 -13.01 -11.95
C TRP A 387 0.18 -12.65 -10.95
N LYS A 388 1.44 -12.54 -11.41
CA LYS A 388 2.52 -12.10 -10.53
C LYS A 388 2.48 -10.58 -10.35
N ALA A 389 2.98 -10.14 -9.20
CA ALA A 389 3.12 -8.71 -8.91
C ALA A 389 3.94 -7.98 -10.00
N ILE A 390 4.98 -8.62 -10.54
CA ILE A 390 5.77 -8.05 -11.65
C ILE A 390 4.93 -7.83 -12.91
N ASP A 391 4.01 -8.75 -13.25
CA ASP A 391 3.19 -8.63 -14.45
C ASP A 391 2.18 -7.48 -14.33
N MET A 392 1.67 -7.25 -13.11
CA MET A 392 0.69 -6.20 -12.82
C MET A 392 1.31 -4.81 -12.69
N TYR A 393 2.55 -4.74 -12.19
CA TYR A 393 3.19 -3.49 -11.77
C TYR A 393 4.48 -3.16 -12.53
N ALA A 394 4.83 -3.93 -13.57
CA ALA A 394 6.00 -3.68 -14.41
C ALA A 394 6.08 -2.22 -14.86
N LEU A 395 7.28 -1.66 -14.82
CA LEU A 395 7.56 -0.29 -15.25
C LEU A 395 8.26 -0.31 -16.60
N GLU A 396 7.67 0.36 -17.59
CA GLU A 396 8.27 0.51 -18.91
C GLU A 396 9.59 1.29 -18.83
N GLY A 397 10.63 0.81 -19.51
CA GLY A 397 11.96 1.44 -19.51
C GLY A 397 12.79 1.21 -18.24
N TRP A 398 12.34 0.30 -17.36
CA TRP A 398 13.06 -0.12 -16.16
C TRP A 398 13.56 -1.56 -16.30
N ASP A 399 14.63 -1.87 -15.58
CA ASP A 399 15.04 -3.24 -15.32
C ASP A 399 14.17 -3.82 -14.20
N ASN A 400 13.18 -4.64 -14.56
CA ASN A 400 12.22 -5.22 -13.62
C ASN A 400 12.68 -6.63 -13.23
N ARG A 401 12.95 -6.87 -11.94
CA ARG A 401 13.52 -8.13 -11.46
C ARG A 401 12.73 -8.75 -10.33
N VAL A 402 12.37 -10.02 -10.49
CA VAL A 402 11.78 -10.82 -9.39
C VAL A 402 12.88 -11.32 -8.48
N VAL A 403 12.72 -11.13 -7.17
CA VAL A 403 13.61 -11.63 -6.14
C VAL A 403 13.03 -12.93 -5.59
N LYS A 404 13.72 -14.04 -5.87
CA LYS A 404 13.45 -15.39 -5.38
C LYS A 404 14.48 -15.80 -4.32
N ASP A 405 14.29 -16.96 -3.71
CA ASP A 405 15.12 -17.45 -2.61
C ASP A 405 16.61 -17.60 -2.99
N ASP A 406 16.92 -17.82 -4.27
CA ASP A 406 18.27 -17.98 -4.85
C ASP A 406 18.79 -16.72 -5.58
N PHE A 407 18.17 -15.56 -5.37
CA PHE A 407 18.51 -14.34 -6.10
C PHE A 407 19.95 -13.89 -5.83
N VAL A 408 20.71 -13.72 -6.91
CA VAL A 408 22.06 -13.14 -6.88
C VAL A 408 22.09 -11.87 -7.72
N TRP A 409 22.56 -10.77 -7.13
CA TRP A 409 22.70 -9.51 -7.84
C TRP A 409 23.77 -9.59 -8.94
N ARG A 410 23.38 -9.29 -10.18
CA ARG A 410 24.27 -9.18 -11.36
C ARG A 410 23.79 -8.05 -12.27
N ILE A 411 24.70 -7.30 -12.92
CA ILE A 411 24.30 -6.34 -13.96
C ILE A 411 24.20 -7.09 -15.30
N ASN A 412 23.19 -6.74 -16.11
CA ASN A 412 23.10 -7.17 -17.51
C ASN A 412 23.97 -6.27 -18.41
#